data_AF-A0A380JU30-F1
#
_entry.id   AF-A0A380JU30-F1
#
_cell.length_a   1.000
_cell.length_b   1.000
_cell.length_c   1.000
_cell.angle_alpha   90.00
_cell.angle_beta   90.00
_cell.angle_gamma   90.00
#
_symmetry.space_group_name_H-M   'P 1'
#
loop_
_entity.id
_entity.type
_entity.pdbx_description
1 polymer ?
#
loop_
_entity_poly.entity_id
_entity_poly.type
_entity_poly.pdbx_seq_one_letter_code
_entity_poly.pdbx_strand_id
1 'polypeptide(L)'
;MTYIALIGDIIQSKQLADRSKVQKTLAAYLDALNKTFAPYIISKLSLTLGDEFQGLFQMDTPIFHLIDLINHHMDIPIRFGVGVGSILTDINPDISIGADGPAYWHAREAIRYIHQKNDYGNTILALRTGHHNQDDVLNSLIAAGDAIKANWRASQWEIFDTLLDLGIYEEYFDQQRLGKQLSLSSSALSKRLKSSHVKIYLRTRQSALNCLKQIKEEADD
;
A
#
# COMPACT_ATOMS: atom_id res chain seq x y z
N MET A 1 -17.38 -14.80 -2.95
CA MET A 1 -16.93 -13.39 -3.00
C MET A 1 -15.47 -13.33 -2.61
N THR A 2 -14.69 -12.60 -3.40
CA THR A 2 -13.25 -12.40 -3.23
C THR A 2 -12.98 -11.00 -2.69
N TYR A 3 -12.05 -10.90 -1.76
CA TYR A 3 -11.68 -9.68 -1.03
C TYR A 3 -10.18 -9.48 -1.02
N ILE A 4 -9.76 -8.25 -0.69
CA ILE A 4 -8.38 -7.90 -0.41
C ILE A 4 -8.23 -7.74 1.09
N ALA A 5 -7.38 -8.55 1.72
CA ALA A 5 -6.92 -8.33 3.09
C ALA A 5 -5.57 -7.60 3.07
N LEU A 6 -5.45 -6.56 3.89
CA LEU A 6 -4.20 -5.87 4.15
C LEU A 6 -3.77 -6.18 5.59
N ILE A 7 -2.50 -6.52 5.77
CA ILE A 7 -1.83 -6.56 7.06
C ILE A 7 -0.62 -5.64 7.00
N GLY A 8 -0.47 -4.78 8.00
CA GLY A 8 0.74 -3.99 8.21
C GLY A 8 1.41 -4.36 9.53
N ASP A 9 2.73 -4.50 9.52
CA ASP A 9 3.58 -4.81 10.68
C ASP A 9 4.70 -3.77 10.82
N ILE A 10 4.74 -3.05 11.95
CA ILE A 10 5.78 -2.07 12.22
C ILE A 10 7.13 -2.78 12.41
N ILE A 11 8.13 -2.41 11.61
CA ILE A 11 9.46 -3.01 11.70
C ILE A 11 10.16 -2.55 12.98
N GLN A 12 10.76 -3.50 13.72
CA GLN A 12 11.55 -3.24 14.95
C GLN A 12 10.78 -2.45 16.02
N SER A 13 9.46 -2.63 16.11
CA SER A 13 8.60 -1.91 17.04
C SER A 13 9.04 -1.94 18.52
N LYS A 14 9.73 -3.02 18.94
CA LYS A 14 10.29 -3.18 20.30
C LYS A 14 11.44 -2.23 20.63
N GLN A 15 12.06 -1.61 19.63
CA GLN A 15 13.17 -0.67 19.78
C GLN A 15 12.71 0.80 19.75
N LEU A 16 11.41 1.05 19.52
CA LEU A 16 10.85 2.40 19.50
C LEU A 16 10.84 3.00 20.91
N ALA A 17 11.50 4.15 21.06
CA ALA A 17 11.59 4.87 22.33
C ALA A 17 10.21 5.29 22.87
N ASP A 18 9.25 5.61 22.00
CA ASP A 18 7.89 6.03 22.36
C ASP A 18 6.82 5.27 21.58
N ARG A 19 6.77 3.95 21.79
CA ARG A 19 5.83 3.02 21.14
C ARG A 19 4.37 3.45 21.31
N SER A 20 3.99 3.97 22.48
CA SER A 20 2.61 4.41 22.75
C SER A 20 2.20 5.57 21.84
N LYS A 21 3.10 6.55 21.65
CA LYS A 21 2.84 7.69 20.76
C LYS A 21 2.70 7.24 19.30
N VAL A 22 3.59 6.38 18.82
CA VAL A 22 3.53 5.84 17.45
C VAL A 22 2.22 5.11 17.19
N GLN A 23 1.77 4.25 18.13
CA GLN A 23 0.50 3.55 18.02
C GLN A 23 -0.70 4.50 17.99
N LYS A 24 -0.69 5.58 18.80
CA LYS A 24 -1.75 6.59 18.78
C LYS A 24 -1.80 7.35 17.46
N THR A 25 -0.65 7.75 16.93
CA THR A 25 -0.57 8.41 15.61
C THR A 25 -1.11 7.48 14.52
N LEU A 26 -0.67 6.23 14.51
CA LEU A 26 -1.14 5.23 13.54
C LEU A 26 -2.65 5.03 13.67
N ALA A 27 -3.19 4.82 14.87
CA ALA A 27 -4.64 4.64 15.08
C ALA A 27 -5.44 5.83 14.55
N ALA A 28 -5.03 7.06 14.87
CA ALA A 28 -5.70 8.27 14.40
C ALA A 28 -5.68 8.39 12.87
N TYR A 29 -4.57 7.99 12.23
CA TYR A 29 -4.46 8.00 10.78
C TYR A 29 -5.28 6.90 10.11
N LEU A 30 -5.28 5.68 10.67
CA LEU A 30 -6.15 4.60 10.21
C LEU A 30 -7.63 4.99 10.29
N ASP A 31 -8.05 5.71 11.34
CA ASP A 31 -9.39 6.27 11.45
C ASP A 31 -9.72 7.31 10.38
N ALA A 32 -8.74 8.13 9.99
CA ALA A 32 -8.91 9.07 8.87
C ALA A 32 -9.05 8.31 7.54
N LEU A 33 -8.21 7.30 7.30
CA LEU A 33 -8.29 6.46 6.10
C LEU A 33 -9.59 5.67 6.04
N ASN A 34 -10.10 5.18 7.18
CA ASN A 34 -11.40 4.52 7.28
C ASN A 34 -12.55 5.39 6.79
N LYS A 35 -12.44 6.72 6.92
CA LYS A 35 -13.42 7.68 6.40
C LYS A 35 -13.19 7.96 4.91
N THR A 36 -11.94 8.20 4.51
CA THR A 36 -11.58 8.52 3.11
C THR A 36 -11.87 7.36 2.15
N PHE A 37 -11.61 6.13 2.58
CA PHE A 37 -11.79 4.91 1.78
C PHE A 37 -13.06 4.13 2.14
N ALA A 38 -14.00 4.73 2.88
CA ALA A 38 -15.24 4.08 3.31
C ALA A 38 -15.99 3.30 2.22
N PRO A 39 -16.10 3.78 0.95
CA PRO A 39 -16.78 3.02 -0.11
C PRO A 39 -16.15 1.67 -0.45
N TYR A 40 -14.86 1.52 -0.17
CA TYR A 40 -14.05 0.35 -0.51
C TYR A 40 -13.87 -0.64 0.67
N ILE A 41 -14.19 -0.20 1.89
CA ILE A 41 -13.91 -0.94 3.11
C ILE A 41 -15.05 -1.92 3.40
N ILE A 42 -14.69 -3.19 3.56
CA ILE A 42 -15.58 -4.26 4.01
C ILE A 42 -15.44 -4.44 5.53
N SER A 43 -14.23 -4.32 6.05
CA SER A 43 -13.97 -4.22 7.49
C SER A 43 -12.86 -3.20 7.75
N LYS A 44 -13.12 -2.27 8.69
CA LYS A 44 -12.24 -1.13 8.97
C LYS A 44 -10.82 -1.56 9.29
N LEU A 45 -9.87 -0.72 8.89
CA LEU A 45 -8.50 -0.80 9.37
C LEU A 45 -8.50 -0.64 10.90
N SER A 46 -8.02 -1.66 11.59
CA SER A 46 -7.95 -1.68 13.05
C SER A 46 -6.60 -2.21 13.52
N LEU A 47 -6.01 -1.57 14.54
CA LEU A 47 -4.86 -2.12 15.25
C LEU A 47 -5.24 -3.47 15.88
N THR A 48 -4.34 -4.44 15.77
CA THR A 48 -4.50 -5.75 16.41
C THR A 48 -3.61 -5.84 17.67
N LEU A 49 -3.53 -7.02 18.30
CA LEU A 49 -2.68 -7.25 19.46
C LEU A 49 -1.20 -7.12 19.10
N GLY A 50 -0.60 -5.95 19.34
CA GLY A 50 0.83 -5.71 19.14
C GLY A 50 1.09 -4.41 18.39
N ASP A 51 1.92 -4.51 17.34
CA ASP A 51 2.28 -3.39 16.43
C ASP A 51 1.82 -3.65 15.00
N GLU A 52 0.84 -4.53 14.87
CA GLU A 52 0.20 -4.90 13.63
C GLU A 52 -1.15 -4.20 13.49
N PHE A 53 -1.58 -4.01 12.26
CA PHE A 53 -2.94 -3.62 11.93
C PHE A 53 -3.41 -4.39 10.73
N GLN A 54 -4.72 -4.51 10.58
CA GLN A 54 -5.29 -5.19 9.43
C GLN A 54 -6.62 -4.57 9.01
N GLY A 55 -6.97 -4.76 7.74
CA GLY A 55 -8.19 -4.27 7.11
C GLY A 55 -8.68 -5.22 6.03
N LEU A 56 -9.98 -5.17 5.72
CA LEU A 56 -10.59 -5.95 4.64
C LEU A 56 -11.29 -5.03 3.64
N PHE A 57 -11.07 -5.27 2.35
CA PHE A 57 -11.46 -4.36 1.29
C PHE A 57 -12.07 -5.08 0.09
N GLN A 58 -12.80 -4.31 -0.72
CA GLN A 58 -13.28 -4.73 -2.03
C GLN A 58 -12.13 -4.88 -3.03
N MET A 59 -12.33 -5.68 -4.09
CA MET A 59 -11.30 -5.93 -5.11
C MET A 59 -10.93 -4.70 -5.94
N ASP A 60 -11.79 -3.69 -6.02
CA ASP A 60 -11.56 -2.47 -6.78
C ASP A 60 -10.83 -1.37 -5.99
N THR A 61 -10.58 -1.61 -4.70
CA THR A 61 -9.86 -0.71 -3.80
C THR A 61 -8.51 -0.30 -4.39
N PRO A 62 -8.16 1.00 -4.40
CA PRO A 62 -6.83 1.47 -4.78
C PRO A 62 -5.80 1.15 -3.69
N ILE A 63 -5.54 -0.14 -3.45
CA ILE A 63 -4.81 -0.65 -2.28
C ILE A 63 -3.38 -0.09 -2.20
N PHE A 64 -2.70 0.09 -3.34
CA PHE A 64 -1.35 0.65 -3.37
C PHE A 64 -1.32 2.13 -2.97
N HIS A 65 -2.33 2.90 -3.35
CA HIS A 65 -2.47 4.30 -2.91
C HIS A 65 -2.64 4.36 -1.39
N LEU A 66 -3.52 3.52 -0.85
CA LEU A 66 -3.73 3.42 0.60
C LEU A 66 -2.43 3.05 1.33
N ILE A 67 -1.66 2.09 0.83
CA ILE A 67 -0.37 1.68 1.41
C ILE A 67 0.65 2.82 1.36
N ASP A 68 0.80 3.51 0.23
CA ASP A 68 1.73 4.64 0.14
C ASP A 68 1.31 5.82 1.01
N LEU A 69 0.01 6.07 1.21
CA LEU A 69 -0.49 7.07 2.16
C LEU A 69 -0.09 6.73 3.60
N ILE A 70 -0.25 5.45 4.02
CA ILE A 70 0.20 4.99 5.34
C ILE A 70 1.72 5.17 5.48
N ASN A 71 2.48 4.73 4.47
CA ASN A 71 3.93 4.81 4.51
C ASN A 71 4.46 6.25 4.45
N HIS A 72 3.74 7.15 3.77
CA HIS A 72 4.07 8.58 3.72
C HIS A 72 3.78 9.28 5.05
N HIS A 73 2.66 8.96 5.71
CA HIS A 73 2.28 9.61 6.97
C HIS A 73 3.12 9.16 8.18
N MET A 74 3.69 7.95 8.11
CA MET A 74 4.40 7.35 9.22
C MET A 74 5.92 7.50 9.07
N ASP A 75 6.58 8.19 10.00
CA ASP A 75 8.06 8.30 10.08
C ASP A 75 8.75 7.00 10.56
N ILE A 76 8.08 5.86 10.41
CA ILE A 76 8.58 4.55 10.82
C ILE A 76 8.41 3.53 9.69
N PRO A 77 9.36 2.61 9.51
CA PRO A 77 9.23 1.57 8.51
C PRO A 77 8.10 0.60 8.89
N ILE A 78 7.19 0.36 7.94
CA ILE A 78 6.10 -0.61 8.06
C ILE A 78 6.24 -1.61 6.91
N ARG A 79 6.10 -2.91 7.23
CA ARG A 79 5.97 -3.98 6.23
C ARG A 79 4.51 -4.24 5.97
N PHE A 80 4.16 -4.50 4.71
CA PHE A 80 2.80 -4.73 4.26
C PHE A 80 2.69 -6.08 3.57
N GLY A 81 1.62 -6.80 3.88
CA GLY A 81 1.23 -8.03 3.20
C GLY A 81 -0.18 -7.85 2.68
N VAL A 82 -0.35 -8.06 1.38
CA VAL A 82 -1.65 -8.06 0.72
C VAL A 82 -2.02 -9.49 0.34
N GLY A 83 -3.22 -9.90 0.72
CA GLY A 83 -3.77 -11.21 0.40
C GLY A 83 -5.08 -11.07 -0.35
N VAL A 84 -5.26 -11.87 -1.40
CA VAL A 84 -6.51 -11.95 -2.16
C VAL A 84 -7.18 -13.29 -1.87
N GLY A 85 -8.48 -13.30 -1.62
CA GLY A 85 -9.22 -14.55 -1.44
C GLY A 85 -10.60 -14.37 -0.82
N SER A 86 -11.25 -15.48 -0.48
CA SER A 86 -12.50 -15.46 0.25
C SER A 86 -12.30 -15.24 1.75
N ILE A 87 -13.39 -14.94 2.45
CA ILE A 87 -13.50 -15.00 3.91
C ILE A 87 -14.51 -16.10 4.23
N LEU A 88 -14.17 -16.96 5.20
CA LEU A 88 -14.93 -18.17 5.54
C LEU A 88 -15.80 -17.99 6.79
N THR A 89 -15.52 -16.98 7.61
CA THR A 89 -16.26 -16.66 8.83
C THR A 89 -17.07 -15.37 8.68
N ASP A 90 -17.90 -15.06 9.69
CA ASP A 90 -18.65 -13.80 9.71
C ASP A 90 -17.70 -12.60 9.72
N ILE A 91 -18.02 -11.62 8.88
CA ILE A 91 -17.25 -10.37 8.78
C ILE A 91 -17.86 -9.35 9.74
N ASN A 92 -17.05 -8.82 10.65
CA ASN A 92 -17.39 -7.64 11.43
C ASN A 92 -16.94 -6.37 10.67
N PRO A 93 -17.84 -5.49 10.22
CA PRO A 93 -17.45 -4.30 9.48
C PRO A 93 -16.68 -3.25 10.29
N ASP A 94 -16.87 -3.23 11.61
CA ASP A 94 -16.29 -2.20 12.48
C ASP A 94 -14.88 -2.54 12.97
N ILE A 95 -14.56 -3.82 13.06
CA ILE A 95 -13.29 -4.29 13.59
C ILE A 95 -12.83 -5.47 12.73
N SER A 96 -11.68 -5.32 12.07
CA SER A 96 -11.03 -6.40 11.33
C SER A 96 -10.34 -7.36 12.28
N ILE A 97 -11.04 -7.96 13.24
CA ILE A 97 -10.50 -8.98 14.16
C ILE A 97 -11.50 -10.13 14.22
N GLY A 98 -11.01 -11.36 14.09
CA GLY A 98 -11.82 -12.59 14.17
C GLY A 98 -12.35 -13.10 12.82
N ALA A 99 -12.32 -12.28 11.77
CA ALA A 99 -12.54 -12.76 10.41
C ALA A 99 -11.35 -13.63 9.95
N ASP A 100 -11.63 -14.76 9.33
CA ASP A 100 -10.62 -15.70 8.86
C ASP A 100 -10.98 -16.31 7.50
N GLY A 101 -9.96 -16.62 6.71
CA GLY A 101 -10.11 -17.19 5.38
C GLY A 101 -8.92 -16.89 4.48
N PRO A 102 -8.94 -17.40 3.23
CA PRO A 102 -7.85 -17.29 2.28
C PRO A 102 -7.27 -15.88 2.12
N ALA A 103 -8.08 -14.81 2.14
CA ALA A 103 -7.55 -13.45 2.04
C ALA A 103 -6.56 -13.12 3.17
N TYR A 104 -6.92 -13.37 4.44
CA TYR A 104 -6.01 -13.14 5.56
C TYR A 104 -4.86 -14.15 5.62
N TRP A 105 -5.08 -15.40 5.19
CA TRP A 105 -4.02 -16.41 5.14
C TRP A 105 -2.92 -16.01 4.17
N HIS A 106 -3.30 -15.59 2.96
CA HIS A 106 -2.39 -15.08 1.95
C HIS A 106 -1.70 -13.78 2.39
N ALA A 107 -2.41 -12.85 3.04
CA ALA A 107 -1.80 -11.62 3.55
C ALA A 107 -0.70 -11.92 4.59
N ARG A 108 -0.95 -12.89 5.49
CA ARG A 108 0.05 -13.36 6.46
C ARG A 108 1.23 -14.06 5.77
N GLU A 109 0.96 -14.86 4.74
CA GLU A 109 2.02 -15.48 3.94
C GLU A 109 2.89 -14.42 3.24
N ALA A 110 2.28 -13.36 2.70
CA ALA A 110 2.99 -12.24 2.10
C ALA A 110 3.92 -11.53 3.10
N ILE A 111 3.45 -11.28 4.34
CA ILE A 111 4.31 -10.75 5.42
C ILE A 111 5.50 -11.68 5.69
N ARG A 112 5.27 -12.99 5.74
CA ARG A 112 6.36 -13.97 5.96
C ARG A 112 7.35 -14.00 4.80
N TYR A 113 6.85 -13.89 3.57
CA TYR A 113 7.69 -13.85 2.37
C TYR A 113 8.60 -12.62 2.36
N ILE A 114 8.05 -11.42 2.60
CA ILE A 114 8.85 -10.20 2.60
C ILE A 114 9.87 -10.19 3.74
N HIS A 115 9.58 -10.86 4.86
CA HIS A 115 10.55 -11.03 5.94
C HIS A 115 11.83 -11.79 5.50
N GLN A 116 11.71 -12.67 4.50
CA GLN A 116 12.83 -13.46 3.97
C GLN A 116 13.43 -12.84 2.69
N LYS A 117 12.60 -12.17 1.88
CA LYS A 117 12.98 -11.58 0.59
C LYS A 117 12.50 -10.12 0.51
N ASN A 118 13.25 -9.21 1.11
CA ASN A 118 12.96 -7.77 1.11
C ASN A 118 13.89 -6.97 0.17
N ASP A 119 14.59 -7.62 -0.76
CA ASP A 119 15.50 -6.97 -1.72
C ASP A 119 16.51 -6.02 -1.06
N TYR A 120 17.23 -6.53 -0.05
CA TYR A 120 18.17 -5.76 0.77
C TYR A 120 17.52 -4.61 1.57
N GLY A 121 16.23 -4.77 1.90
CA GLY A 121 15.43 -3.79 2.65
C GLY A 121 14.68 -2.78 1.79
N ASN A 122 14.76 -2.87 0.45
CA ASN A 122 14.09 -1.93 -0.45
C ASN A 122 12.60 -2.23 -0.64
N THR A 123 12.21 -3.50 -0.56
CA THR A 123 10.82 -3.90 -0.77
C THR A 123 10.15 -4.11 0.59
N ILE A 124 9.08 -3.36 0.83
CA ILE A 124 8.30 -3.40 2.09
C ILE A 124 6.94 -4.06 1.90
N LEU A 125 6.54 -4.35 0.67
CA LEU A 125 5.24 -4.88 0.30
C LEU A 125 5.40 -6.19 -0.47
N ALA A 126 4.66 -7.21 -0.05
CA ALA A 126 4.45 -8.42 -0.83
C ALA A 126 2.97 -8.74 -0.98
N LEU A 127 2.67 -9.56 -1.99
CA LEU A 127 1.33 -9.95 -2.33
C LEU A 127 1.21 -11.46 -2.59
N ARG A 128 0.09 -12.04 -2.14
CA ARG A 128 -0.29 -13.43 -2.39
C ARG A 128 -1.76 -13.55 -2.80
N THR A 129 -2.01 -14.38 -3.80
CA THR A 129 -3.32 -14.64 -4.40
C THR A 129 -3.73 -16.11 -4.31
N GLY A 130 -2.78 -16.99 -3.97
CA GLY A 130 -2.93 -18.44 -4.09
C GLY A 130 -2.48 -18.98 -5.45
N HIS A 131 -2.10 -18.12 -6.39
CA HIS A 131 -1.61 -18.47 -7.72
C HIS A 131 -0.16 -18.01 -7.92
N HIS A 132 0.80 -18.95 -7.82
CA HIS A 132 2.24 -18.63 -7.85
C HIS A 132 2.68 -17.78 -9.05
N ASN A 133 2.22 -18.10 -10.27
CA ASN A 133 2.61 -17.34 -11.46
C ASN A 133 2.12 -15.88 -11.42
N GLN A 134 0.90 -15.66 -10.92
CA GLN A 134 0.33 -14.31 -10.78
C GLN A 134 1.06 -13.54 -9.66
N ASP A 135 1.34 -14.22 -8.54
CA ASP A 135 2.09 -13.66 -7.43
C ASP A 135 3.49 -13.21 -7.85
N ASP A 136 4.19 -13.99 -8.68
CA ASP A 136 5.52 -13.63 -9.17
C ASP A 136 5.48 -12.38 -10.05
N VAL A 137 4.51 -12.27 -10.96
CA VAL A 137 4.33 -11.07 -11.80
C VAL A 137 4.01 -9.84 -10.95
N LEU A 138 3.04 -9.95 -10.03
CA LEU A 138 2.64 -8.86 -9.14
C LEU A 138 3.79 -8.40 -8.26
N ASN A 139 4.48 -9.33 -7.61
CA ASN A 139 5.64 -9.00 -6.76
C ASN A 139 6.82 -8.43 -7.56
N SER A 140 7.03 -8.86 -8.80
CA SER A 140 8.06 -8.28 -9.68
C SER A 140 7.75 -6.82 -10.02
N LEU A 141 6.49 -6.50 -10.32
CA LEU A 141 6.05 -5.11 -10.56
C LEU A 141 6.22 -4.23 -9.32
N ILE A 142 5.88 -4.77 -8.14
CA ILE A 142 6.05 -4.10 -6.85
C ILE A 142 7.54 -3.81 -6.60
N ALA A 143 8.39 -4.83 -6.69
CA ALA A 143 9.83 -4.72 -6.47
C ALA A 143 10.50 -3.76 -7.48
N ALA A 144 10.11 -3.80 -8.75
CA ALA A 144 10.60 -2.85 -9.75
C ALA A 144 10.22 -1.40 -9.41
N GLY A 145 8.99 -1.17 -8.92
CA GLY A 145 8.56 0.13 -8.41
C GLY A 145 9.35 0.58 -7.18
N ASP A 146 9.55 -0.31 -6.21
CA ASP A 146 10.27 0.02 -4.99
C ASP A 146 11.76 0.28 -5.25
N ALA A 147 12.38 -0.39 -6.22
CA ALA A 147 13.73 -0.08 -6.69
C ALA A 147 13.85 1.34 -7.29
N ILE A 148 12.79 1.87 -7.89
CA ILE A 148 12.73 3.27 -8.35
C ILE A 148 12.74 4.20 -7.12
N LYS A 149 11.86 3.95 -6.14
CA LYS A 149 11.76 4.76 -4.90
C LYS A 149 13.04 4.72 -4.06
N ALA A 150 13.71 3.58 -3.99
CA ALA A 150 14.92 3.37 -3.20
C ALA A 150 16.05 4.37 -3.54
N ASN A 151 16.06 4.88 -4.77
CA ASN A 151 17.08 5.83 -5.25
C ASN A 151 16.62 7.30 -5.21
N TRP A 152 15.43 7.59 -4.68
CA TRP A 152 14.91 8.96 -4.63
C TRP A 152 15.62 9.80 -3.58
N ARG A 153 16.00 11.00 -4.01
CA ARG A 153 16.47 12.07 -3.13
C ARG A 153 15.28 12.82 -2.54
N ALA A 154 15.51 13.60 -1.50
CA ALA A 154 14.48 14.42 -0.84
C ALA A 154 13.60 15.23 -1.83
N SER A 155 14.21 15.82 -2.87
CA SER A 155 13.44 16.59 -3.87
C SER A 155 12.52 15.73 -4.74
N GLN A 156 12.86 14.47 -4.95
CA GLN A 156 12.06 13.51 -5.72
C GLN A 156 10.95 12.92 -4.84
N TRP A 157 11.23 12.67 -3.57
CA TRP A 157 10.21 12.39 -2.55
C TRP A 157 9.19 13.53 -2.46
N GLU A 158 9.65 14.79 -2.41
CA GLU A 158 8.78 15.97 -2.38
C GLU A 158 7.77 16.01 -3.54
N ILE A 159 8.13 15.52 -4.74
CA ILE A 159 7.16 15.37 -5.84
C ILE A 159 6.09 14.36 -5.48
N PHE A 160 6.50 13.17 -5.04
CA PHE A 160 5.59 12.07 -4.77
C PHE A 160 4.67 12.40 -3.58
N ASP A 161 5.23 12.97 -2.52
CA ASP A 161 4.50 13.45 -1.35
C ASP A 161 3.46 14.50 -1.75
N THR A 162 3.83 15.47 -2.59
CA THR A 162 2.88 16.48 -3.09
C THR A 162 1.79 15.86 -3.97
N LEU A 163 2.10 14.79 -4.72
CA LEU A 163 1.08 14.06 -5.49
C LEU A 163 0.08 13.39 -4.53
N LEU A 164 0.55 12.73 -3.47
CA LEU A 164 -0.29 12.13 -2.45
C LEU A 164 -1.19 13.17 -1.75
N ASP A 165 -0.62 14.32 -1.34
CA ASP A 165 -1.37 15.42 -0.72
C ASP A 165 -2.46 16.00 -1.62
N LEU A 166 -2.24 15.99 -2.95
CA LEU A 166 -3.22 16.41 -3.95
C LEU A 166 -4.24 15.31 -4.28
N GLY A 167 -4.11 14.11 -3.70
CA GLY A 167 -4.93 12.94 -4.00
C GLY A 167 -4.67 12.34 -5.39
N ILE A 168 -3.48 12.54 -5.95
CA ILE A 168 -3.10 12.11 -7.29
C ILE A 168 -2.25 10.83 -7.18
N TYR A 169 -2.77 9.72 -7.68
CA TYR A 169 -2.08 8.43 -7.70
C TYR A 169 -2.11 7.77 -9.09
N GLU A 170 -1.94 8.58 -10.13
CA GLU A 170 -1.99 8.14 -11.52
C GLU A 170 -0.83 8.74 -12.32
N GLU A 171 -0.43 8.08 -13.42
CA GLU A 171 0.67 8.56 -14.26
C GLU A 171 0.37 9.92 -14.95
N TYR A 172 -0.90 10.14 -15.28
CA TYR A 172 -1.35 11.32 -16.03
C TYR A 172 -2.01 12.30 -15.09
N PHE A 173 -1.40 13.49 -14.95
CA PHE A 173 -1.89 14.54 -14.06
C PHE A 173 -1.51 15.93 -14.57
N ASP A 174 -2.17 16.94 -14.01
CA ASP A 174 -1.90 18.35 -14.29
C ASP A 174 -0.54 18.77 -13.70
N GLN A 175 0.48 18.80 -14.56
CA GLN A 175 1.83 19.24 -14.19
C GLN A 175 1.90 20.73 -13.87
N GLN A 176 0.97 21.56 -14.37
CA GLN A 176 0.93 22.98 -14.04
C GLN A 176 0.44 23.17 -12.60
N ARG A 177 -0.58 22.42 -12.17
CA ARG A 177 -1.04 22.40 -10.77
C ARG A 177 0.07 21.92 -9.83
N LEU A 178 0.74 20.82 -10.16
CA LEU A 178 1.86 20.31 -9.36
C LEU A 178 3.03 21.31 -9.28
N GLY A 179 3.41 21.92 -10.41
CA GLY A 179 4.48 22.91 -10.46
C GLY A 179 4.20 24.14 -9.60
N LYS A 180 2.95 24.61 -9.57
CA LYS A 180 2.52 25.71 -8.68
C LYS A 180 2.65 25.32 -7.21
N GLN A 181 2.19 24.13 -6.83
CA GLN A 181 2.25 23.67 -5.44
C GLN A 181 3.70 23.54 -4.93
N LEU A 182 4.60 23.07 -5.79
CA LEU A 182 6.03 22.93 -5.50
C LEU A 182 6.84 24.23 -5.70
N SER A 183 6.21 25.32 -6.15
CA SER A 183 6.90 26.55 -6.56
C SER A 183 8.04 26.32 -7.56
N LEU A 184 7.85 25.40 -8.52
CA LEU A 184 8.83 25.05 -9.55
C LEU A 184 8.47 25.63 -10.92
N SER A 185 9.49 26.03 -11.68
CA SER A 185 9.33 26.29 -13.11
C SER A 185 8.99 24.99 -13.86
N SER A 186 8.33 25.11 -15.02
CA SER A 186 8.00 23.95 -15.86
C SER A 186 9.23 23.14 -16.26
N SER A 187 10.38 23.78 -16.47
CA SER A 187 11.64 23.10 -16.80
C SER A 187 12.24 22.35 -15.61
N ALA A 188 12.21 22.95 -14.42
CA ALA A 188 12.69 22.31 -13.19
C ALA A 188 11.82 21.10 -12.82
N LEU A 189 10.49 21.25 -12.90
CA LEU A 189 9.54 20.17 -12.68
C LEU A 189 9.77 19.03 -13.68
N SER A 190 9.85 19.33 -14.97
CA SER A 190 10.06 18.30 -16.01
C SER A 190 11.36 17.52 -15.79
N LYS A 191 12.45 18.20 -15.44
CA LYS A 191 13.73 17.56 -15.13
C LYS A 191 13.60 16.61 -13.94
N ARG A 192 12.86 17.02 -12.90
CA ARG A 192 12.69 16.26 -11.65
C ARG A 192 11.70 15.08 -11.79
N LEU A 193 10.64 15.24 -12.58
CA LEU A 193 9.75 14.16 -13.00
C LEU A 193 10.51 13.09 -13.81
N LYS A 194 11.38 13.52 -14.73
CA LYS A 194 12.19 12.60 -15.53
C LYS A 194 13.22 11.86 -14.69
N SER A 195 13.92 12.54 -13.78
CA SER A 195 14.96 11.89 -12.98
C SER A 195 14.41 11.00 -11.86
N SER A 196 13.21 11.28 -11.35
CA SER A 196 12.54 10.41 -10.36
C SER A 196 11.96 9.15 -11.00
N HIS A 197 11.57 9.18 -12.28
CA HIS A 197 10.75 8.13 -12.87
C HIS A 197 9.43 7.89 -12.11
N VAL A 198 8.91 8.90 -11.38
CA VAL A 198 7.67 8.79 -10.59
C VAL A 198 6.47 8.35 -11.43
N LYS A 199 6.41 8.75 -12.69
CA LYS A 199 5.38 8.30 -13.63
C LYS A 199 5.44 6.80 -13.90
N ILE A 200 6.66 6.25 -14.01
CA ILE A 200 6.86 4.81 -14.17
C ILE A 200 6.48 4.08 -12.89
N TYR A 201 6.84 4.62 -11.73
CA TYR A 201 6.41 4.10 -10.43
C TYR A 201 4.88 3.99 -10.32
N LEU A 202 4.16 5.09 -10.60
CA LEU A 202 2.70 5.09 -10.58
C LEU A 202 2.11 4.10 -11.59
N ARG A 203 2.72 3.97 -12.77
CA ARG A 203 2.33 2.97 -13.76
C ARG A 203 2.50 1.55 -13.24
N THR A 204 3.60 1.21 -12.56
CA THR A 204 3.77 -0.17 -12.03
C THR A 204 2.69 -0.50 -11.00
N ARG A 205 2.33 0.47 -10.15
CA ARG A 205 1.24 0.33 -9.18
C ARG A 205 -0.13 0.17 -9.84
N GLN A 206 -0.41 0.96 -10.87
CA GLN A 206 -1.67 0.83 -11.62
C GLN A 206 -1.74 -0.51 -12.39
N SER A 207 -0.64 -0.95 -13.01
CA SER A 207 -0.57 -2.25 -13.69
C SER A 207 -0.78 -3.40 -12.71
N ALA A 208 -0.14 -3.36 -11.54
CA ALA A 208 -0.35 -4.36 -10.51
C ALA A 208 -1.81 -4.38 -10.02
N LEU A 209 -2.45 -3.21 -9.86
CA LEU A 209 -3.85 -3.13 -9.48
C LEU A 209 -4.78 -3.71 -10.55
N ASN A 210 -4.48 -3.47 -11.83
CA ASN A 210 -5.26 -4.03 -12.93
C ASN A 210 -5.14 -5.56 -12.98
N CYS A 211 -3.93 -6.10 -12.78
CA CYS A 211 -3.72 -7.55 -12.65
C CYS A 211 -4.52 -8.13 -11.48
N LEU A 212 -4.58 -7.45 -10.33
CA LEU A 212 -5.40 -7.88 -9.19
C LEU A 212 -6.90 -7.91 -9.51
N LYS A 213 -7.40 -6.93 -10.27
CA LYS A 213 -8.82 -6.88 -10.66
C LYS A 213 -9.22 -8.03 -11.56
N GLN A 214 -8.33 -8.49 -12.45
CA GLN A 214 -8.57 -9.61 -13.35
C GLN A 214 -8.75 -10.95 -12.62
N ILE A 215 -8.14 -11.11 -11.44
CA ILE A 215 -8.31 -12.31 -10.60
C ILE A 215 -9.76 -12.50 -10.15
N LYS A 216 -10.49 -11.38 -9.95
CA LYS A 216 -11.92 -11.46 -9.65
C LYS A 216 -12.71 -12.02 -10.83
N GLU A 217 -12.37 -11.61 -12.04
CA GLU A 217 -13.08 -12.00 -13.26
C GLU A 217 -12.90 -13.50 -13.55
N GLU A 218 -11.71 -14.06 -13.32
CA GLU A 218 -11.44 -15.50 -13.48
C GLU A 218 -12.13 -16.39 -12.43
N ALA A 219 -12.53 -15.84 -11.29
CA ALA A 219 -13.18 -16.59 -10.20
C ALA A 219 -14.73 -16.58 -10.28
N ASP A 220 -15.29 -15.64 -11.06
CA ASP A 220 -16.73 -15.48 -11.28
C ASP A 220 -17.20 -16.14 -12.61
N ASP A 221 -16.28 -16.62 -13.45
CA ASP A 221 -16.51 -17.42 -14.68
C ASP A 221 -16.45 -18.94 -14.43
#